data_AF-A0A7S0G4R5-F1
#
_entry.id   AF-A0A7S0G4R5-F1
#
_cell.length_a   1.000
_cell.length_b   1.000
_cell.length_c   1.000
_cell.angle_alpha   90.00
_cell.angle_beta   90.00
_cell.angle_gamma   90.00
#
_symmetry.space_group_name_H-M   'P 1'
#
loop_
_entity.id
_entity.type
_entity.pdbx_description
1 polymer ?
#
loop_
_entity_poly.entity_id
_entity_poly.type
_entity_poly.pdbx_seq_one_letter_code
_entity_poly.pdbx_strand_id
1 'polypeptide(L)'
;FVMEGEDEGVFAWATVNELLLANGSVGTVDLGGGSVQITFAVNDQRTATRFVRAGGNRIAVASHSHLGYGLKEFRNKLQDKLYQRGGLSSNPCLERGKAQIVGIGTEHESHETVGNGDFEACVELMISAFDFRLSGS
;
A
#
# COMPACT_ATOMS: atom_id res chain seq x y z
N PHE A 1 -21.72 2.65 5.04
CA PHE A 1 -20.76 3.69 5.45
C PHE A 1 -19.41 3.34 4.83
N VAL A 2 -18.71 4.31 4.27
CA VAL A 2 -17.34 4.16 3.75
C VAL A 2 -16.46 5.02 4.65
N MET A 3 -15.42 4.43 5.22
CA MET A 3 -14.50 5.11 6.14
C MET A 3 -13.52 5.98 5.36
N GLU A 4 -13.20 7.16 5.88
CA GLU A 4 -12.11 7.97 5.32
C GLU A 4 -10.76 7.30 5.58
N GLY A 5 -9.84 7.36 4.62
CA GLY A 5 -8.56 6.65 4.74
C GLY A 5 -7.68 7.15 5.90
N GLU A 6 -7.80 8.42 6.29
CA GLU A 6 -7.09 8.97 7.44
C GLU A 6 -7.61 8.37 8.76
N ASP A 7 -8.94 8.19 8.86
CA ASP A 7 -9.59 7.59 10.03
C ASP A 7 -9.25 6.10 10.14
N GLU A 8 -9.23 5.37 9.01
CA GLU A 8 -8.78 3.98 8.95
C GLU A 8 -7.38 3.80 9.56
N GLY A 9 -6.42 4.65 9.16
CA GLY A 9 -5.08 4.64 9.73
C GLY A 9 -5.05 4.99 11.23
N VAL A 10 -5.87 5.95 11.68
CA VAL A 10 -5.96 6.31 13.11
C VAL A 10 -6.53 5.20 13.96
N PHE A 11 -7.55 4.47 13.49
CA PHE A 11 -8.11 3.34 14.22
C PHE A 11 -7.13 2.16 14.31
N ALA A 12 -6.40 1.87 13.24
CA ALA A 12 -5.33 0.87 13.26
C ALA A 12 -4.22 1.27 14.23
N TRP A 13 -3.76 2.53 14.18
CA TRP A 13 -2.77 3.09 15.10
C TRP A 13 -3.21 3.01 16.56
N ALA A 14 -4.45 3.41 16.87
CA ALA A 14 -4.99 3.37 18.22
C ALA A 14 -5.04 1.94 18.75
N THR A 15 -5.45 0.99 17.92
CA THR A 15 -5.53 -0.44 18.27
C THR A 15 -4.14 -1.00 18.62
N VAL A 16 -3.14 -0.75 17.77
CA VAL A 16 -1.77 -1.23 18.00
C VAL A 16 -1.20 -0.64 19.30
N ASN A 17 -1.37 0.66 19.53
CA ASN A 17 -0.82 1.32 20.70
C ASN A 17 -1.53 0.93 22.01
N GLU A 18 -2.84 0.66 21.96
CA GLU A 18 -3.58 0.11 23.10
C GLU A 18 -3.09 -1.31 23.45
N LEU A 19 -2.90 -2.17 22.45
CA LEU A 19 -2.47 -3.56 22.67
C LEU A 19 -1.02 -3.67 23.18
N LEU A 20 -0.14 -2.78 22.74
CA LEU A 20 1.26 -2.81 23.14
C LEU A 20 1.50 -2.24 24.55
N LEU A 21 0.51 -1.57 25.15
CA LEU A 21 0.62 -0.87 26.44
C LEU A 21 1.92 -0.05 26.53
N ALA A 22 2.33 0.53 25.40
CA ALA A 22 3.68 1.04 25.25
C ALA A 22 3.86 2.34 26.07
N ASN A 23 5.00 2.47 26.74
CA ASN A 23 5.47 3.74 27.30
C ASN A 23 5.97 4.64 26.16
N GLY A 24 5.05 5.07 25.30
CA GLY A 24 5.30 5.80 24.06
C GLY A 24 4.35 5.37 22.96
N SER A 25 4.34 6.09 21.83
CA SER A 25 3.56 5.69 20.66
C SER A 25 4.45 5.11 19.57
N VAL A 26 4.00 4.00 18.97
CA VAL A 26 4.56 3.45 17.73
C VAL A 26 3.78 3.97 16.53
N GLY A 27 4.48 4.16 15.40
CA GLY A 27 3.84 4.37 14.11
C GLY A 27 3.29 3.07 13.54
N THR A 28 2.28 3.17 12.68
CA THR A 28 1.68 2.05 11.97
C THR A 28 1.72 2.27 10.46
N VAL A 29 1.94 1.18 9.74
CA VAL A 29 1.75 1.10 8.30
C VAL A 29 0.71 0.01 8.05
N ASP A 30 -0.44 0.39 7.49
CA ASP A 30 -1.51 -0.53 7.12
C ASP A 30 -1.54 -0.68 5.60
N LEU A 31 -1.48 -1.91 5.11
CA LEU A 31 -1.44 -2.23 3.68
C LEU A 31 -2.73 -2.95 3.30
N GLY A 32 -3.69 -2.17 2.81
CA GLY A 32 -4.94 -2.67 2.26
C GLY A 32 -4.82 -3.11 0.80
N GLY A 33 -5.95 -3.49 0.22
CA GLY A 33 -6.05 -3.81 -1.21
C GLY A 33 -5.97 -2.57 -2.10
N GLY A 34 -6.66 -1.50 -1.72
CA GLY A 34 -6.81 -0.27 -2.49
C GLY A 34 -5.88 0.88 -2.06
N SER A 35 -5.40 0.87 -0.82
CA SER A 35 -4.63 1.96 -0.24
C SER A 35 -3.56 1.45 0.73
N VAL A 36 -2.66 2.36 1.10
CA VAL A 36 -1.74 2.21 2.23
C VAL A 36 -1.92 3.40 3.15
N GLN A 37 -1.96 3.15 4.45
CA GLN A 37 -2.05 4.18 5.48
C GLN A 37 -0.75 4.22 6.27
N ILE A 38 -0.22 5.41 6.50
CA ILE A 38 0.93 5.64 7.38
C ILE A 38 0.48 6.59 8.48
N THR A 39 0.56 6.14 9.72
CA THR A 39 0.00 6.87 10.87
C THR A 39 0.95 6.86 12.05
N PHE A 40 1.23 8.02 12.64
CA PHE A 40 2.14 8.15 13.77
C PHE A 40 1.83 9.41 14.61
N ALA A 41 2.20 9.35 15.90
CA ALA A 41 2.10 10.52 16.78
C ALA A 41 3.13 11.59 16.40
N VAL A 42 2.73 12.86 16.48
CA VAL A 42 3.57 14.01 16.18
C VAL A 42 3.66 14.96 17.37
N ASN A 43 4.81 15.61 17.52
CA ASN A 43 5.02 16.62 18.57
C ASN A 43 4.50 18.01 18.16
N ASP A 44 4.63 18.37 16.88
CA ASP A 44 4.09 19.64 16.36
C ASP A 44 2.62 19.45 15.96
N GLN A 45 1.71 20.03 16.75
CA GLN A 45 0.26 19.94 16.52
C GLN A 45 -0.18 20.52 15.18
N ARG A 46 0.62 21.38 14.54
CA ARG A 46 0.32 21.93 13.20
C ARG A 46 0.44 20.89 12.09
N THR A 47 1.17 19.80 12.34
CA THR A 47 1.35 18.69 11.39
C THR A 47 0.34 17.56 11.60
N ALA A 48 -0.53 17.69 12.60
CA ALA A 48 -1.53 16.68 12.93
C ALA A 48 -2.70 16.74 11.95
N THR A 49 -3.10 15.58 11.42
CA THR A 49 -4.34 15.45 10.64
C THR A 49 -5.52 15.07 11.53
N ARG A 50 -5.25 14.44 12.69
CA ARG A 50 -6.27 14.03 13.67
C ARG A 50 -5.75 14.23 15.10
N PHE A 51 -6.69 14.31 16.05
CA PHE A 51 -6.41 14.30 17.48
C PHE A 51 -7.16 13.15 18.14
N VAL A 52 -6.43 12.28 18.83
CA VAL A 52 -7.00 11.12 19.53
C VAL A 52 -6.96 11.38 21.03
N ARG A 53 -8.00 10.93 21.74
CA ARG A 53 -8.02 10.94 23.21
C ARG A 53 -7.79 9.53 23.72
N ALA A 54 -6.72 9.32 24.48
CA ALA A 54 -6.38 8.05 25.09
C ALA A 54 -5.92 8.29 26.55
N GLY A 55 -6.50 7.58 27.51
CA GLY A 55 -6.15 7.71 28.93
C GLY A 55 -6.27 9.13 29.50
N GLY A 56 -7.17 9.97 28.96
CA GLY A 56 -7.32 11.37 29.35
C GLY A 56 -6.35 12.35 28.67
N ASN A 57 -5.35 11.87 27.94
CA ASN A 57 -4.41 12.69 27.18
C ASN A 57 -4.92 12.94 25.76
N ARG A 58 -4.67 14.14 25.23
CA ARG A 58 -4.91 14.47 23.81
C ARG A 58 -3.61 14.27 23.03
N ILE A 59 -3.63 13.35 22.08
CA ILE A 59 -2.47 12.98 21.26
C ILE A 59 -2.69 13.54 19.85
N ALA A 60 -1.68 14.24 19.34
CA ALA A 60 -1.65 14.73 17.97
C ALA A 60 -1.12 13.63 17.05
N VAL A 61 -1.86 13.30 15.99
CA VAL A 61 -1.56 12.19 15.09
C VAL A 61 -1.55 12.69 13.65
N ALA A 62 -0.48 12.37 12.92
CA ALA A 62 -0.44 12.47 11.47
C ALA A 62 -0.86 11.12 10.89
N SER A 63 -1.84 11.14 10.00
CA SER A 63 -2.35 9.98 9.28
C SER A 63 -2.53 10.38 7.83
N HIS A 64 -1.89 9.65 6.92
CA HIS A 64 -2.01 9.84 5.48
C HIS A 64 -2.42 8.53 4.81
N SER A 65 -3.38 8.62 3.90
CA SER A 65 -3.83 7.49 3.08
C SER A 65 -3.41 7.70 1.63
N HIS A 66 -2.64 6.75 1.11
CA HIS A 66 -2.18 6.71 -0.27
C HIS A 66 -3.11 5.81 -1.08
N LEU A 67 -4.20 6.37 -1.59
CA LEU A 67 -5.14 5.65 -2.45
C LEU A 67 -4.49 5.26 -3.78
N GLY A 68 -4.74 4.04 -4.26
CA GLY A 68 -4.14 3.50 -5.48
C GLY A 68 -2.75 2.88 -5.28
N TYR A 69 -2.27 2.82 -4.03
CA TYR A 69 -0.99 2.20 -3.63
C TYR A 69 -1.17 0.92 -2.82
N GLY A 70 -2.41 0.46 -2.63
CA GLY A 70 -2.67 -0.83 -1.98
C GLY A 70 -2.17 -2.02 -2.80
N LEU A 71 -2.11 -3.18 -2.16
CA LEU A 71 -1.48 -4.38 -2.73
C LEU A 71 -2.18 -4.89 -3.99
N LYS A 72 -3.51 -4.77 -4.09
CA LYS A 72 -4.26 -5.19 -5.28
C LYS A 72 -4.00 -4.22 -6.44
N GLU A 73 -4.07 -2.92 -6.18
CA GLU A 73 -3.76 -1.88 -7.17
C GLU A 73 -2.33 -2.01 -7.69
N PHE A 74 -1.41 -2.37 -6.81
CA PHE A 74 -0.03 -2.67 -7.16
C PHE A 74 0.12 -3.81 -8.13
N ARG A 75 -0.54 -4.94 -7.84
CA ARG A 75 -0.53 -6.11 -8.72
C ARG A 75 -1.13 -5.80 -10.08
N ASN A 76 -2.24 -5.08 -10.13
CA ASN A 76 -2.89 -4.70 -11.39
C ASN A 76 -1.96 -3.83 -12.25
N LYS A 77 -1.38 -2.76 -11.69
CA LYS A 77 -0.44 -1.89 -12.40
C LYS A 77 0.80 -2.64 -12.90
N LEU A 78 1.31 -3.57 -12.10
CA LEU A 78 2.44 -4.40 -12.48
C LEU A 78 2.10 -5.33 -13.66
N GLN A 79 0.91 -5.95 -13.62
CA GLN A 79 0.41 -6.81 -14.70
C GLN A 79 0.19 -6.02 -15.99
N ASP A 80 -0.44 -4.85 -15.91
CA ASP A 80 -0.64 -3.95 -17.06
C ASP A 80 0.70 -3.54 -17.67
N LYS A 81 1.69 -3.17 -16.84
CA LYS A 81 3.03 -2.81 -17.29
C LYS A 81 3.74 -3.97 -17.96
N LEU A 82 3.61 -5.18 -17.41
CA LEU A 82 4.19 -6.39 -17.99
C LEU A 82 3.55 -6.72 -19.34
N TYR A 83 2.22 -6.60 -19.45
CA TYR A 83 1.47 -6.79 -20.68
C TYR A 83 1.90 -5.82 -21.78
N GLN A 84 2.02 -4.52 -21.46
CA GLN A 84 2.48 -3.49 -22.40
C GLN A 84 3.87 -3.77 -22.99
N ARG A 85 4.70 -4.52 -22.27
CA ARG A 85 6.05 -4.93 -22.70
C ARG A 85 6.08 -6.29 -23.41
N GLY A 86 4.93 -6.95 -23.59
CA GLY A 86 4.85 -8.30 -24.14
C GLY A 86 5.46 -9.37 -23.23
N GLY A 87 5.59 -9.10 -21.93
CA GLY A 87 6.34 -9.93 -20.98
C GLY A 87 5.53 -10.99 -20.25
N LEU A 88 4.26 -11.22 -20.60
CA LEU A 88 3.38 -12.13 -19.84
C LEU A 88 3.92 -13.57 -19.80
N SER A 89 4.58 -14.05 -20.85
CA SER A 89 5.18 -15.39 -20.91
C SER A 89 6.41 -15.58 -20.02
N SER A 90 6.94 -14.51 -19.42
CA SER A 90 8.16 -14.52 -18.60
C SER A 90 8.07 -13.49 -17.49
N ASN A 91 7.15 -13.73 -16.55
CA ASN A 91 6.86 -12.84 -15.43
C ASN A 91 7.95 -12.92 -14.35
N PRO A 92 8.68 -11.83 -14.08
CA PRO A 92 9.76 -11.86 -13.09
C PRO A 92 9.26 -11.96 -11.64
N CYS A 93 8.05 -11.50 -11.37
CA CYS A 93 7.50 -11.44 -10.02
C CYS A 93 6.76 -12.71 -9.58
N LEU A 94 6.70 -13.73 -10.45
CA LEU A 94 6.15 -15.04 -10.14
C LEU A 94 7.26 -16.08 -10.03
N GLU A 95 7.05 -17.07 -9.17
CA GLU A 95 7.93 -18.22 -9.04
C GLU A 95 8.13 -18.94 -10.39
N ARG A 96 9.33 -19.46 -10.62
CA ARG A 96 9.68 -20.10 -11.90
C ARG A 96 8.73 -21.25 -12.24
N GLY A 97 8.18 -21.22 -13.45
CA GLY A 97 7.26 -22.24 -13.97
C GLY A 97 5.83 -22.14 -13.44
N LYS A 98 5.54 -21.19 -12.54
CA LYS A 98 4.19 -20.96 -12.02
C LYS A 98 3.35 -20.24 -13.08
N ALA A 99 2.35 -20.93 -13.62
CA ALA A 99 1.35 -20.33 -14.49
C ALA A 99 0.19 -19.76 -13.65
N GLN A 100 -0.29 -18.57 -14.02
CA GLN A 100 -1.43 -17.92 -13.39
C GLN A 100 -2.27 -17.19 -14.45
N ILE A 101 -3.59 -17.17 -14.28
CA ILE A 101 -4.48 -16.30 -15.05
C ILE A 101 -4.56 -14.93 -14.36
N VAL A 102 -4.30 -13.87 -15.12
CA VAL A 102 -4.33 -12.48 -14.67
C VAL A 102 -5.31 -11.68 -15.51
N GLY A 103 -6.01 -10.74 -14.87
CA GLY A 103 -6.86 -9.79 -15.58
C GLY A 103 -6.04 -8.56 -15.95
N ILE A 104 -6.13 -8.13 -17.20
CA ILE A 104 -5.44 -6.93 -17.71
C ILE A 104 -6.45 -5.81 -17.97
N GLY A 105 -6.11 -4.59 -17.56
CA GLY A 105 -6.96 -3.41 -17.72
C GLY A 105 -8.29 -3.48 -16.95
N THR A 106 -9.18 -2.52 -17.23
CA THR A 106 -10.49 -2.38 -16.56
C THR A 106 -11.54 -3.37 -17.05
N GLU A 107 -11.36 -3.91 -18.27
CA GLU A 107 -12.24 -4.91 -18.86
C GLU A 107 -11.89 -6.35 -18.43
N HIS A 108 -10.80 -6.52 -17.68
CA HIS A 108 -10.30 -7.80 -17.16
C HIS A 108 -10.19 -8.89 -18.23
N GLU A 109 -9.62 -8.56 -19.39
CA GLU A 109 -9.24 -9.59 -20.34
C GLU A 109 -8.28 -10.54 -19.64
N SER A 110 -8.63 -11.83 -19.65
CA SER A 110 -7.92 -12.85 -18.89
C SER A 110 -6.78 -13.40 -19.73
N HIS A 111 -5.56 -13.21 -19.28
CA HIS A 111 -4.36 -13.72 -19.93
C HIS A 111 -3.62 -14.68 -19.02
N GLU A 112 -3.00 -15.70 -19.61
CA GLU A 112 -2.04 -16.53 -18.89
C GLU A 112 -0.70 -15.80 -18.78
N THR A 113 -0.09 -15.88 -17.60
CA THR A 113 1.27 -15.43 -17.35
C THR A 113 2.06 -16.55 -16.68
N VAL A 114 3.34 -16.69 -17.03
CA VAL A 114 4.22 -17.75 -16.52
C VAL A 114 5.43 -17.13 -15.84
N GLY A 115 5.71 -17.55 -14.61
CA GLY A 115 6.82 -17.01 -13.83
C GLY A 115 8.21 -17.50 -14.26
N ASN A 116 9.21 -16.62 -14.17
CA ASN A 116 10.62 -16.95 -14.40
C ASN A 116 11.48 -16.87 -13.12
N GLY A 117 10.96 -16.25 -12.06
CA GLY A 117 11.60 -16.10 -10.74
C GLY A 117 12.78 -15.12 -10.68
N ASP A 118 12.83 -14.12 -11.55
CA ASP A 118 13.89 -13.10 -11.57
C ASP A 118 13.58 -11.94 -10.60
N PHE A 119 14.25 -11.93 -9.45
CA PHE A 119 14.04 -10.93 -8.41
C PHE A 119 14.43 -9.51 -8.84
N GLU A 120 15.57 -9.35 -9.52
CA GLU A 120 16.06 -8.02 -9.92
C GLU A 120 15.15 -7.42 -10.99
N ALA A 121 14.80 -8.20 -12.00
CA ALA A 121 13.84 -7.77 -13.03
C ALA A 121 12.45 -7.49 -12.43
N CYS A 122 12.04 -8.21 -11.37
CA CYS A 122 10.79 -7.93 -10.68
C CYS A 122 10.85 -6.56 -9.99
N VAL A 123 11.93 -6.26 -9.29
CA VAL A 123 12.13 -4.94 -8.65
C VAL A 123 12.13 -3.82 -9.67
N GLU A 124 12.81 -3.99 -10.81
CA GLU A 124 12.79 -3.00 -11.90
C GLU A 124 11.38 -2.81 -12.48
N LEU A 125 10.63 -3.89 -12.69
CA LEU A 125 9.26 -3.84 -13.15
C LEU A 125 8.38 -3.07 -12.14
N MET A 126 8.50 -3.39 -10.85
CA MET A 126 7.81 -2.74 -9.74
C MET A 126 8.05 -1.21 -9.73
N ILE A 127 9.31 -0.79 -9.80
CA ILE A 127 9.68 0.63 -9.85
C ILE A 127 9.10 1.29 -11.11
N SER A 128 9.12 0.60 -12.25
CA SER A 128 8.61 1.17 -13.51
C SER A 128 7.08 1.23 -13.61
N ALA A 129 6.38 0.48 -12.77
CA ALA A 129 4.92 0.43 -12.70
C ALA A 129 4.34 1.54 -11.80
N PHE A 130 5.15 2.10 -10.91
CA PHE A 130 4.75 3.15 -9.98
C PHE A 130 5.63 4.40 -10.14
N ASP A 131 5.03 5.50 -10.58
CA ASP A 131 5.67 6.81 -10.47
C ASP A 131 5.57 7.25 -9.00
N PHE A 132 6.65 7.06 -8.24
CA PHE A 132 6.74 7.49 -6.83
C PHE A 132 6.84 9.02 -6.67
N ARG A 133 6.49 9.81 -7.69
CA ARG A 133 6.23 11.24 -7.51
C ARG A 133 5.05 11.40 -6.54
N LEU A 134 5.39 11.52 -5.27
CA LEU A 134 4.52 12.07 -4.25
C LEU A 134 4.11 13.46 -4.75
N SER A 135 2.90 13.57 -5.28
CA SER A 135 2.30 14.85 -5.63
C SER A 135 2.15 15.65 -4.34
N GLY A 136 3.11 16.54 -4.09
CA GLY A 136 3.29 17.23 -2.82
C GLY A 136 4.36 18.33 -2.90
N SER A 137 4.20 19.24 -3.87
CA SER A 137 4.56 20.65 -3.76
C SER A 137 3.72 21.47 -4.71
#